data_AF-A0A382IA75-F1
#
_entry.id   AF-A0A382IA75-F1
#
_cell.length_a   1.000
_cell.length_b   1.000
_cell.length_c   1.000
_cell.angle_alpha   90.00
_cell.angle_beta   90.00
_cell.angle_gamma   90.00
#
_symmetry.space_group_name_H-M   'P 1'
#
loop_
_entity.id
_entity.type
_entity.pdbx_description
1 polymer ?
#
loop_
_entity_poly.entity_id
_entity_poly.type
_entity_poly.pdbx_seq_one_letter_code
_entity_poly.pdbx_strand_id
1 'polypeptide(L)'
;MPLKPCYECNNQISPKAIVCPQCGAPQKKGPLSNRVLYSLALIYSVLFWYSFHPFWTEGWVGFTGGTWLSTSNFICGLFYIGGFALWNKLYPAGRRK
;
A
#
# COMPACT_ATOMS: atom_id res chain seq x y z
N MET A 1 -0.74 36.27 13.84
CA MET A 1 -0.65 34.83 13.54
C MET A 1 0.61 34.61 12.72
N PRO A 2 1.50 33.66 13.06
CA PRO A 2 2.76 33.47 12.32
C PRO A 2 2.48 32.87 10.93
N LEU A 3 2.94 33.55 9.87
CA LEU A 3 2.87 33.03 8.50
C LEU A 3 3.94 31.96 8.30
N LYS A 4 3.65 30.94 7.47
CA LYS A 4 4.62 29.91 7.09
C LYS A 4 5.18 30.22 5.70
N PRO A 5 6.47 29.99 5.43
CA PRO A 5 6.99 30.08 4.08
C PRO A 5 6.48 28.91 3.23
N CYS A 6 6.09 29.20 1.99
CA CYS A 6 5.78 28.20 0.98
C CYS A 6 7.06 27.43 0.58
N TYR A 7 7.00 26.10 0.49
CA TYR A 7 8.18 25.27 0.18
C TYR A 7 8.76 25.47 -1.23
N GLU A 8 7.97 25.94 -2.21
CA GLU A 8 8.48 26.22 -3.56
C GLU A 8 8.96 27.67 -3.73
N CYS A 9 8.08 28.64 -3.49
CA CYS A 9 8.37 30.05 -3.80
C CYS A 9 8.81 30.89 -2.61
N ASN A 10 8.96 30.30 -1.41
CA ASN A 10 9.31 30.98 -0.14
C ASN A 10 8.40 32.16 0.27
N ASN A 11 7.29 32.40 -0.45
CA ASN A 11 6.33 33.42 -0.08
C ASN A 11 5.64 33.07 1.24
N GLN A 12 5.34 34.11 2.02
CA GLN A 12 4.62 33.96 3.28
C GLN A 12 3.15 33.62 3.01
N ILE A 13 2.73 32.44 3.44
CA ILE A 13 1.38 31.92 3.29
C ILE A 13 0.72 31.72 4.66
N SER A 14 -0.61 31.82 4.66
CA SER A 14 -1.39 31.46 5.84
C SER A 14 -1.20 29.98 6.18
N PRO A 15 -1.06 29.59 7.47
CA PRO A 15 -0.90 28.19 7.87
C PRO A 15 -2.11 27.31 7.53
N LYS A 16 -3.25 27.90 7.15
CA LYS A 16 -4.45 27.18 6.68
C LYS A 16 -4.51 27.04 5.15
N ALA A 17 -3.61 27.66 4.39
CA ALA A 17 -3.63 27.61 2.93
C ALA A 17 -3.32 26.19 2.44
N ILE A 18 -4.25 25.59 1.68
CA ILE A 18 -4.08 24.27 1.06
C ILE A 18 -3.19 24.38 -0.18
N VAL A 19 -3.26 25.50 -0.86
CA VAL A 19 -2.54 25.82 -2.10
C VAL A 19 -1.91 27.20 -1.94
N CYS A 20 -0.67 27.37 -2.40
CA CYS A 20 -0.02 28.68 -2.43
C CYS A 20 -0.71 29.58 -3.47
N PRO A 21 -1.17 30.80 -3.11
CA PRO A 21 -1.81 31.70 -4.06
C PRO A 21 -0.86 32.28 -5.11
N GLN A 22 0.46 32.23 -4.87
CA GLN A 22 1.46 32.81 -5.75
C GLN A 22 1.99 31.80 -6.78
N CYS A 23 2.29 30.57 -6.37
CA CYS A 23 2.84 29.54 -7.27
C CYS A 23 1.89 28.37 -7.55
N GLY A 24 0.74 28.28 -6.89
CA GLY A 24 -0.19 27.15 -7.06
C GLY A 24 0.25 25.84 -6.40
N ALA A 25 1.38 25.83 -5.66
CA ALA A 25 1.91 24.61 -5.06
C ALA A 25 1.03 24.12 -3.88
N PRO A 26 0.66 22.83 -3.83
CA PRO A 26 -0.11 22.25 -2.74
C PRO A 26 0.72 22.16 -1.47
N GLN A 27 0.31 22.86 -0.41
CA GLN A 27 1.03 22.99 0.86
C GLN A 27 0.69 21.87 1.85
N LYS A 28 -0.41 21.16 1.59
CA LYS A 28 -0.84 20.02 2.39
C LYS A 28 -0.43 18.75 1.67
N LYS A 29 0.72 18.16 2.06
CA LYS A 29 0.95 16.73 1.86
C LYS A 29 -0.05 16.01 2.75
N GLY A 30 -1.20 15.62 2.17
CA GLY A 30 -2.15 14.74 2.85
C GLY A 30 -1.48 13.41 3.20
N PRO A 31 -2.02 12.65 4.16
CA PRO A 31 -1.57 11.29 4.38
C PRO A 31 -1.64 10.52 3.05
N LEU A 32 -0.62 9.72 2.79
CA LEU A 32 -0.54 8.84 1.62
C LEU A 32 -1.88 8.12 1.46
N SER A 33 -2.50 8.19 0.28
CA SER A 33 -3.82 7.61 0.05
C SER A 33 -3.82 6.14 0.48
N ASN A 34 -4.86 5.72 1.24
CA ASN A 34 -5.01 4.32 1.66
C ASN A 34 -4.88 3.35 0.49
N ARG A 35 -5.33 3.76 -0.71
CA ARG A 35 -5.17 2.97 -1.94
C ARG A 35 -3.71 2.70 -2.28
N VAL A 36 -2.84 3.70 -2.14
CA VAL A 36 -1.40 3.57 -2.40
C VAL A 36 -0.73 2.70 -1.33
N LEU A 37 -1.11 2.86 -0.05
CA LEU A 37 -0.63 2.00 1.02
C LEU A 37 -1.00 0.52 0.78
N TYR A 38 -2.26 0.25 0.40
CA TYR A 38 -2.68 -1.11 0.06
C TYR A 38 -1.95 -1.66 -1.17
N SER A 39 -1.74 -0.84 -2.20
CA SER A 39 -0.96 -1.26 -3.37
C SER A 39 0.48 -1.60 -3.01
N LEU A 40 1.14 -0.79 -2.17
CA LEU A 40 2.50 -1.05 -1.71
C LEU A 40 2.58 -2.32 -0.86
N ALA A 41 1.61 -2.55 0.04
CA ALA A 41 1.53 -3.76 0.83
C ALA A 41 1.38 -5.01 -0.04
N LEU A 42 0.55 -4.95 -1.09
CA LEU A 42 0.35 -6.06 -2.02
C LEU A 42 1.63 -6.36 -2.82
N ILE A 43 2.29 -5.32 -3.35
CA ILE A 43 3.57 -5.47 -4.06
C ILE A 43 4.63 -6.08 -3.14
N TYR A 44 4.76 -5.58 -1.91
CA TYR A 44 5.68 -6.13 -0.91
C TYR A 44 5.41 -7.61 -0.62
N SER A 45 4.14 -7.99 -0.49
CA SER A 45 3.72 -9.37 -0.24
C SER A 45 4.19 -10.34 -1.34
N VAL A 46 4.06 -9.92 -2.61
CA VAL A 46 4.49 -10.72 -3.77
C VAL A 46 6.03 -10.81 -3.84
N LEU A 47 6.73 -9.70 -3.62
CA LEU A 47 8.19 -9.66 -3.65
C LEU A 47 8.82 -10.48 -2.52
N PHE A 48 8.24 -10.38 -1.32
CA PHE A 48 8.64 -11.16 -0.16
C PHE A 48 8.51 -12.65 -0.46
N TRP A 49 7.37 -13.08 -1.02
CA TRP A 49 7.17 -14.47 -1.42
C TRP A 49 8.25 -14.95 -2.38
N TYR A 50 8.45 -14.26 -3.50
CA TYR A 50 9.42 -14.67 -4.52
C TYR A 50 10.86 -14.69 -4.00
N SER A 51 11.22 -13.78 -3.11
CA SER A 51 12.58 -13.68 -2.56
C SER A 51 12.86 -14.72 -1.47
N PHE A 52 11.86 -15.06 -0.66
CA PHE A 52 12.04 -15.96 0.48
C PHE A 52 11.67 -17.43 0.20
N HIS A 53 10.89 -17.70 -0.85
CA HIS A 53 10.57 -19.06 -1.30
C HIS A 53 11.83 -19.93 -1.57
N PRO A 54 12.92 -19.43 -2.18
CA PRO A 54 14.14 -20.22 -2.39
C PRO A 54 14.84 -20.64 -1.07
N PHE A 55 14.59 -19.92 0.02
CA PHE A 55 15.17 -20.23 1.33
C PHE A 55 14.35 -21.24 2.13
N TRP A 56 13.23 -21.74 1.59
CA TRP A 56 12.43 -22.81 2.19
C TRP A 56 13.05 -24.18 1.92
N THR A 57 14.26 -24.38 2.43
CA THR A 57 14.95 -25.68 2.40
C THR A 57 14.42 -26.59 3.50
N GLU A 58 14.60 -27.91 3.36
CA GLU A 58 14.14 -28.90 4.34
C GLU A 58 14.68 -28.64 5.76
N GLY A 59 15.91 -28.13 5.88
CA GLY A 59 16.49 -27.72 7.16
C GLY A 59 15.77 -26.52 7.80
N TRP A 60 15.29 -25.57 7.00
CA TRP A 60 14.51 -24.42 7.46
C TRP A 60 13.07 -24.82 7.86
N VAL A 61 12.47 -25.74 7.10
CA VAL A 61 11.18 -26.35 7.43
C VAL A 61 11.29 -27.14 8.73
N GLY A 62 12.38 -27.89 8.93
CA GLY A 62 12.67 -28.59 10.18
C GLY A 62 12.86 -27.64 11.36
N PHE A 63 13.62 -26.55 11.19
CA PHE A 63 13.85 -25.55 12.25
C PHE A 63 12.57 -24.83 12.69
N THR A 64 11.65 -24.55 11.76
CA THR A 64 10.37 -23.88 12.05
C THR A 64 9.22 -24.85 12.33
N GLY A 65 9.48 -26.16 12.31
CA GLY A 65 8.46 -27.21 12.44
C GLY A 65 7.37 -27.15 11.37
N GLY A 66 7.65 -26.59 10.20
CA GLY A 66 6.67 -26.37 9.12
C GLY A 66 5.60 -25.30 9.40
N THR A 67 5.57 -24.72 10.60
CA THR A 67 4.59 -23.70 11.00
C THR A 67 4.69 -22.45 10.13
N TRP A 68 5.91 -22.03 9.79
CA TRP A 68 6.16 -20.83 8.98
C TRP A 68 5.69 -20.99 7.53
N LEU A 69 5.89 -22.19 6.96
CA LEU A 69 5.45 -22.55 5.62
C LEU A 69 3.92 -22.60 5.54
N SER A 70 3.29 -23.23 6.52
CA SER A 70 1.82 -23.31 6.62
C SER A 70 1.18 -21.93 6.79
N THR A 71 1.76 -21.10 7.66
CA THR A 71 1.27 -19.72 7.91
C THR A 71 1.40 -18.86 6.66
N SER A 72 2.52 -18.95 5.94
CA SER A 72 2.72 -18.21 4.68
C SER A 72 1.73 -18.65 3.60
N ASN A 73 1.54 -19.97 3.41
CA ASN A 73 0.54 -20.51 2.48
C ASN A 73 -0.89 -20.06 2.84
N PHE A 74 -1.23 -20.06 4.13
CA PHE A 74 -2.52 -19.60 4.63
C PHE A 74 -2.75 -18.10 4.36
N ILE A 75 -1.76 -17.26 4.62
CA ILE A 75 -1.80 -15.82 4.34
C ILE A 75 -1.98 -15.57 2.82
N CYS A 76 -1.25 -16.30 1.97
CA CYS A 76 -1.44 -16.22 0.52
C CYS A 76 -2.84 -16.66 0.07
N GLY A 77 -3.39 -17.73 0.67
CA GLY A 77 -4.77 -18.15 0.44
C GLY A 77 -5.79 -17.06 0.79
N LEU A 78 -5.60 -16.39 1.93
CA LEU A 78 -6.46 -15.27 2.34
C LEU A 78 -6.36 -14.07 1.38
N PHE A 79 -5.17 -13.72 0.90
CA PHE A 79 -5.01 -12.67 -0.11
C PHE A 79 -5.67 -13.02 -1.44
N TYR A 80 -5.58 -14.28 -1.88
CA TYR A 80 -6.25 -14.75 -3.10
C TYR A 80 -7.77 -14.69 -2.98
N ILE A 81 -8.33 -15.20 -1.88
CA ILE A 81 -9.78 -15.20 -1.64
C ILE A 81 -10.29 -13.76 -1.47
N GLY A 82 -9.60 -12.94 -0.68
CA GLY A 82 -9.94 -11.54 -0.47
C GLY A 82 -9.84 -10.71 -1.75
N GLY A 83 -8.80 -10.94 -2.56
CA GLY A 83 -8.63 -10.34 -3.87
C GLY A 83 -9.74 -10.74 -4.84
N PHE A 84 -10.12 -12.02 -4.88
CA PHE A 84 -11.21 -12.52 -5.71
C PHE A 84 -12.58 -11.97 -5.29
N ALA A 85 -12.86 -11.91 -3.98
CA ALA A 85 -14.08 -11.31 -3.45
C ALA A 85 -14.17 -9.81 -3.76
N LEU A 86 -13.05 -9.09 -3.61
CA LEU A 86 -12.96 -7.68 -3.97
C LEU A 86 -13.14 -7.47 -5.48
N TRP A 87 -12.55 -8.34 -6.31
CA TRP A 87 -12.71 -8.32 -7.76
C TRP A 87 -14.17 -8.49 -8.18
N ASN A 88 -14.87 -9.48 -7.62
CA ASN A 88 -16.29 -9.70 -7.90
C ASN A 88 -17.17 -8.53 -7.44
N LYS A 89 -16.78 -7.82 -6.37
CA LYS A 89 -17.49 -6.63 -5.89
C LYS A 89 -17.27 -5.41 -6.78
N LEU A 90 -16.05 -5.23 -7.30
CA LEU A 90 -15.71 -4.11 -8.17
C LEU A 90 -16.16 -4.32 -9.62
N TYR A 91 -16.19 -5.58 -10.09
CA TYR A 91 -16.56 -5.98 -11.44
C TYR A 91 -17.61 -7.10 -11.39
N PRO A 92 -18.85 -6.81 -10.95
CA PRO A 92 -19.91 -7.80 -10.96
C PRO A 92 -20.15 -8.30 -12.39
N ALA A 93 -20.23 -9.62 -12.56
CA ALA A 93 -20.50 -10.28 -13.83
C ALA A 93 -21.95 -9.97 -14.29
N GLY A 94 -22.18 -8.77 -14.83
CA GLY A 94 -23.50 -8.37 -15.31
C GLY A 94 -23.78 -6.87 -15.25
N ARG A 95 -23.23 -6.13 -16.22
CA ARG A 95 -23.98 -5.10 -16.97
C ARG A 95 -23.34 -4.88 -18.35
N ARG A 96 -23.27 -5.96 -19.14
CA ARG A 96 -23.37 -5.82 -20.60
C ARG A 96 -24.85 -5.62 -20.89
N LYS A 97 -25.22 -4.39 -21.29
CA LYS A 97 -26.47 -4.14 -22.00
C LYS A 97 -26.44 -4.90 -23.32
#